data_AF-A0A1A0DGR0-F1
#
_entry.id   AF-A0A1A0DGR0-F1
#
_cell.length_a   1.000
_cell.length_b   1.000
_cell.length_c   1.000
_cell.angle_alpha   90.00
_cell.angle_beta   90.00
_cell.angle_gamma   90.00
#
_symmetry.space_group_name_H-M   'P 1'
#
loop_
_entity.id
_entity.type
_entity.pdbx_description
1 polymer ?
#
loop_
_entity_poly.entity_id
_entity_poly.type
_entity_poly.pdbx_seq_one_letter_code
_entity_poly.pdbx_strand_id
1 'polypeptide(L)'
;MPGRAFPTALSALLAGCAAVVLPVGAHNAAQAQSTTTSPLTAQTAVAPVSDAIITPGANKVHAGPAQAGRPLDAESLGPDLNAIRRPPNTPIPPSGVPVLPFPGMATMSVQPVGPSGDASAFHKVELDSILATEGPSRILPPNLDALRDTDLNDPYYVPTAGSGALIPQLSPFRNRLREKGFTFSFTYKGEANGLFAGGRPGEKGTSYVHELTLQAIFDLGKMDPRLGGWSVHTLVMERAGKAIQGPRVGESYVGLQEVYSLSGNVVAHLVDLYAEKKFRNNTLDVIFGRMSLTHVFATSPLLCSFMVTCSAPVAIKQNPGMSVYPKATWGARIRFRPTWDTAIQIGAYSVGALNENPSGWAWGAEHATGISLPIEFTWQPFLTRNRLPGHYVLGYAHDTTRYADKIGSALPSAVAAQVPGARSAPSDMFWLEADQMVYRLGGRNMMAGGYLMGGYIHVTPRAVNVSDQLYGGISLVGVIPSRMTDRLGMMFSWYKVSNRRRQSEQLALDGGYGLPSGVYGVQHSSDVIEAYYGIDALPGLLVQPEFQYMIHPGETHKIRNAGMMGLKVIANL
;
A
#
# COMPACT_ATOMS: atom_id res chain seq x y z
N MET A 1 -63.12 4.20 -30.83
CA MET A 1 -63.96 3.43 -29.88
C MET A 1 -63.05 2.50 -29.07
N PRO A 2 -62.73 2.84 -27.81
CA PRO A 2 -61.97 1.98 -26.90
C PRO A 2 -62.84 1.43 -25.75
N GLY A 3 -62.46 0.30 -25.15
CA GLY A 3 -63.16 -0.22 -23.97
C GLY A 3 -62.50 -1.42 -23.28
N ARG A 4 -61.97 -1.17 -22.07
CA ARG A 4 -61.77 -2.03 -20.87
C ARG A 4 -60.73 -3.17 -20.96
N ALA A 5 -59.62 -3.22 -20.20
CA ALA A 5 -59.25 -2.96 -18.78
C ALA A 5 -59.55 -4.12 -17.81
N PHE A 6 -58.48 -4.70 -17.22
CA PHE A 6 -58.34 -5.26 -15.85
C PHE A 6 -56.87 -5.77 -15.63
N PRO A 7 -56.36 -5.95 -14.39
CA PRO A 7 -55.53 -4.94 -13.72
C PRO A 7 -54.10 -5.40 -13.35
N THR A 8 -53.26 -4.41 -13.05
CA THR A 8 -51.93 -4.51 -12.42
C THR A 8 -52.04 -4.68 -10.91
N ALA A 9 -51.38 -5.71 -10.38
CA ALA A 9 -51.05 -5.85 -8.96
C ALA A 9 -49.54 -5.65 -8.79
N LEU A 10 -49.14 -4.76 -7.87
CA LEU A 10 -48.08 -4.91 -6.86
C LEU A 10 -47.45 -3.54 -6.52
N SER A 11 -48.16 -2.72 -5.74
CA SER A 11 -47.62 -1.56 -5.04
C SER A 11 -48.27 -1.48 -3.66
N ALA A 12 -47.66 -2.10 -2.65
CA ALA A 12 -47.96 -1.84 -1.23
C ALA A 12 -46.89 -2.52 -0.36
N LEU A 13 -46.04 -1.74 0.31
CA LEU A 13 -45.55 -1.94 1.69
C LEU A 13 -44.35 -1.00 1.95
N LEU A 14 -44.64 0.28 2.11
CA LEU A 14 -43.77 1.26 2.78
C LEU A 14 -44.68 2.26 3.51
N ALA A 15 -45.07 1.92 4.73
CA ALA A 15 -45.67 2.83 5.68
C ALA A 15 -45.54 2.26 7.11
N GLY A 16 -44.91 3.04 8.01
CA GLY A 16 -45.01 2.83 9.45
C GLY A 16 -43.68 2.76 10.18
N CYS A 17 -43.14 3.92 10.59
CA CYS A 17 -43.08 4.28 12.02
C CYS A 17 -42.51 5.69 12.21
N ALA A 18 -43.35 6.52 12.83
CA ALA A 18 -43.10 7.90 13.22
C ALA A 18 -42.17 7.97 14.45
N ALA A 19 -41.23 8.91 14.46
CA ALA A 19 -41.24 10.13 15.26
C ALA A 19 -41.08 9.94 16.79
N VAL A 20 -39.89 10.29 17.28
CA VAL A 20 -39.70 10.90 18.60
C VAL A 20 -38.90 12.18 18.38
N VAL A 21 -39.56 13.31 18.64
CA VAL A 21 -39.02 14.67 18.69
C VAL A 21 -38.77 15.02 20.16
N LEU A 22 -37.70 15.77 20.45
CA LEU A 22 -37.56 16.84 21.47
C LEU A 22 -36.05 17.20 21.66
N PRO A 23 -35.67 18.39 22.14
CA PRO A 23 -35.72 19.67 21.44
C PRO A 23 -34.33 20.38 21.37
N VAL A 24 -34.27 21.38 20.49
CA VAL A 24 -33.16 22.34 20.36
C VAL A 24 -33.16 23.31 21.54
N GLY A 25 -32.01 23.45 22.21
CA GLY A 25 -31.72 24.51 23.18
C GLY A 25 -30.55 25.35 22.69
N ALA A 26 -30.82 26.63 22.38
CA ALA A 26 -29.82 27.63 22.07
C ALA A 26 -29.25 28.23 23.35
N HIS A 27 -27.92 28.32 23.47
CA HIS A 27 -27.26 29.27 24.36
C HIS A 27 -25.99 29.83 23.73
N ASN A 28 -25.96 31.15 23.61
CA ASN A 28 -24.77 31.98 23.42
C ASN A 28 -23.82 31.84 24.63
N ALA A 29 -22.52 31.80 24.38
CA ALA A 29 -21.53 32.57 25.14
C ALA A 29 -20.14 32.47 24.48
N ALA A 30 -19.63 33.62 24.03
CA ALA A 30 -18.22 33.86 23.88
C ALA A 30 -17.58 33.94 25.28
N GLN A 31 -16.42 33.30 25.49
CA GLN A 31 -15.34 33.86 26.32
C GLN A 31 -14.06 33.04 26.12
N ALA A 32 -13.06 33.72 25.57
CA ALA A 32 -11.67 33.32 25.60
C ALA A 32 -11.17 33.34 27.06
N GLN A 33 -10.47 32.29 27.48
CA GLN A 33 -9.56 32.36 28.62
C GLN A 33 -8.23 31.69 28.30
N SER A 34 -7.21 32.51 28.51
CA SER A 34 -5.78 32.29 28.48
C SER A 34 -5.32 31.17 29.41
N THR A 35 -4.42 30.30 28.93
CA THR A 35 -3.52 29.54 29.81
C THR A 35 -2.08 29.97 29.61
N THR A 36 -1.56 30.47 30.71
CA THR A 36 -0.23 31.01 30.97
C THR A 36 0.85 29.94 30.83
N THR A 37 1.85 30.24 30.00
CA THR A 37 3.19 29.66 30.02
C THR A 37 3.98 30.18 31.23
N SER A 38 4.67 29.28 31.94
CA SER A 38 5.83 29.61 32.78
C SER A 38 7.02 28.70 32.43
N PRO A 39 8.25 29.23 32.47
CA PRO A 39 9.43 28.63 31.83
C PRO A 39 10.17 27.68 32.78
N LEU A 40 10.81 26.65 32.25
CA LEU A 40 11.81 25.87 32.95
C LEU A 40 13.20 26.17 32.37
N THR A 41 14.04 26.65 33.29
CA THR A 41 15.42 27.11 33.17
C THR A 41 16.39 26.00 32.79
N ALA A 42 17.44 26.39 32.06
CA ALA A 42 18.55 25.56 31.61
C ALA A 42 19.62 25.35 32.69
N GLN A 43 20.26 24.16 32.66
CA GLN A 43 21.65 23.79 33.00
C GLN A 43 21.68 22.24 33.11
N THR A 44 22.62 21.43 32.63
CA THR A 44 24.05 21.61 32.31
C THR A 44 24.49 20.53 31.31
N ALA A 45 25.56 20.79 30.55
CA ALA A 45 26.14 19.91 29.54
C ALA A 45 26.89 18.70 30.15
N VAL A 46 26.85 17.54 29.47
CA VAL A 46 27.72 16.38 29.72
C VAL A 46 28.50 16.06 28.44
N ALA A 47 29.82 16.06 28.57
CA ALA A 47 30.80 15.70 27.54
C ALA A 47 31.08 14.18 27.54
N PRO A 48 31.67 13.62 26.47
CA PRO A 48 31.62 12.19 26.14
C PRO A 48 32.74 11.38 26.81
N VAL A 49 32.50 10.10 27.10
CA VAL A 49 33.55 9.18 27.58
C VAL A 49 33.47 7.83 26.87
N SER A 50 34.40 7.69 25.93
CA SER A 50 35.31 6.59 25.59
C SER A 50 35.09 5.17 26.15
N ASP A 51 35.22 4.23 25.21
CA ASP A 51 35.47 2.80 25.42
C ASP A 51 36.70 2.53 26.28
N ALA A 52 36.55 1.78 27.37
CA ALA A 52 37.63 1.05 28.00
C ALA A 52 37.12 -0.18 28.76
N ILE A 53 37.50 -1.35 28.25
CA ILE A 53 37.33 -2.66 28.86
C ILE A 53 38.19 -2.75 30.12
N ILE A 54 37.57 -3.10 31.25
CA ILE A 54 38.27 -3.37 32.51
C ILE A 54 38.70 -4.83 32.54
N THR A 55 39.99 -5.08 32.72
CA THR A 55 40.48 -6.34 33.29
C THR A 55 41.70 -6.04 34.18
N PRO A 56 41.71 -6.42 35.47
CA PRO A 56 42.87 -6.23 36.34
C PRO A 56 43.84 -7.40 36.17
N GLY A 57 45.12 -7.09 35.93
CA GLY A 57 46.22 -8.05 36.01
C GLY A 57 47.08 -7.82 37.24
N ALA A 58 47.76 -8.88 37.69
CA ALA A 58 49.06 -8.80 38.36
C ALA A 58 49.90 -10.03 38.01
N ASN A 59 50.85 -9.89 37.08
CA ASN A 59 52.28 -9.88 37.41
C ASN A 59 53.20 -10.03 36.18
N LYS A 60 54.23 -9.15 36.18
CA LYS A 60 55.55 -9.22 35.50
C LYS A 60 55.69 -8.75 34.05
N VAL A 61 56.03 -7.46 33.98
CA VAL A 61 56.97 -6.72 33.11
C VAL A 61 57.97 -7.56 32.30
N HIS A 62 58.20 -7.20 31.03
CA HIS A 62 59.51 -6.79 30.45
C HIS A 62 59.28 -6.16 29.06
N ALA A 63 59.82 -4.95 28.85
CA ALA A 63 59.78 -4.23 27.58
C ALA A 63 61.05 -4.53 26.76
N GLY A 64 60.87 -4.97 25.52
CA GLY A 64 61.92 -5.05 24.48
C GLY A 64 61.68 -3.99 23.40
N PRO A 65 62.73 -3.48 22.74
CA PRO A 65 62.68 -2.23 21.99
C PRO A 65 62.05 -2.37 20.60
N ALA A 66 61.50 -1.25 20.13
CA ALA A 66 60.87 -1.10 18.83
C ALA A 66 61.84 -1.35 17.67
N GLN A 67 61.43 -2.22 16.74
CA GLN A 67 61.91 -2.20 15.36
C GLN A 67 60.75 -1.82 14.44
N ALA A 68 60.95 -0.72 13.71
CA ALA A 68 60.10 -0.32 12.60
C ALA A 68 60.42 -1.18 11.37
N GLY A 69 59.38 -1.62 10.65
CA GLY A 69 59.50 -1.95 9.23
C GLY A 69 58.66 -3.13 8.74
N ARG A 70 57.40 -2.87 8.33
CA ARG A 70 56.83 -3.13 6.98
C ARG A 70 55.29 -3.07 7.02
N PRO A 71 54.62 -2.64 5.92
CA PRO A 71 53.17 -2.67 5.85
C PRO A 71 52.69 -4.13 5.83
N LEU A 72 51.62 -4.40 6.59
CA LEU A 72 50.97 -5.71 6.65
C LEU A 72 50.49 -6.10 5.25
N ASP A 73 51.02 -7.23 4.77
CA ASP A 73 50.68 -7.82 3.48
C ASP A 73 49.36 -8.59 3.63
N ALA A 74 48.35 -8.24 2.83
CA ALA A 74 46.99 -8.76 2.96
C ALA A 74 46.84 -10.24 2.53
N GLU A 75 47.91 -10.87 2.04
CA GLU A 75 47.91 -12.26 1.61
C GLU A 75 48.25 -13.29 2.73
N SER A 76 48.66 -12.86 3.93
CA SER A 76 49.02 -13.81 5.01
C SER A 76 47.85 -14.24 5.92
N LEU A 77 46.61 -13.91 5.57
CA LEU A 77 45.38 -14.28 6.30
C LEU A 77 44.39 -15.03 5.40
N GLY A 78 44.88 -16.01 4.64
CA GLY A 78 44.04 -17.01 3.98
C GLY A 78 43.61 -18.12 4.95
N PRO A 79 42.40 -18.70 4.79
CA PRO A 79 41.93 -19.78 5.65
C PRO A 79 42.75 -21.07 5.40
N ASP A 80 42.98 -21.83 6.48
CA ASP A 80 43.65 -23.13 6.44
C ASP A 80 42.95 -24.08 5.44
N LEU A 81 43.68 -24.49 4.40
CA LEU A 81 43.20 -25.37 3.34
C LEU A 81 42.81 -26.77 3.84
N ASN A 82 43.13 -27.13 5.08
CA ASN A 82 42.73 -28.40 5.70
C ASN A 82 41.42 -28.31 6.51
N ALA A 83 40.82 -27.13 6.69
CA ALA A 83 39.52 -26.99 7.37
C ALA A 83 38.34 -27.57 6.56
N ILE A 84 38.57 -27.94 5.30
CA ILE A 84 37.58 -28.56 4.41
C ILE A 84 37.97 -30.01 4.12
N ARG A 85 38.09 -30.86 5.14
CA ARG A 85 38.04 -32.31 4.94
C ARG A 85 36.84 -32.91 5.67
N ARG A 86 35.95 -33.50 4.86
CA ARG A 86 34.75 -34.21 5.28
C ARG A 86 35.11 -35.52 5.98
N PRO A 87 34.45 -35.91 7.09
CA PRO A 87 34.62 -37.24 7.66
C PRO A 87 34.19 -38.33 6.65
N PRO A 88 34.93 -39.45 6.54
CA PRO A 88 34.49 -40.57 5.71
C PRO A 88 33.16 -41.11 6.26
N ASN A 89 32.17 -41.30 5.39
CA ASN A 89 30.83 -41.87 5.64
C ASN A 89 29.66 -40.93 5.99
N THR A 90 29.62 -39.69 5.48
CA THR A 90 28.37 -38.92 5.43
C THR A 90 27.62 -39.14 4.12
N PRO A 91 26.34 -39.58 4.12
CA PRO A 91 25.53 -39.69 2.90
C PRO A 91 25.38 -38.31 2.23
N ILE A 92 25.37 -38.27 0.91
CA ILE A 92 25.10 -37.06 0.10
C ILE A 92 23.60 -37.08 -0.25
N PRO A 93 22.80 -36.07 0.11
CA PRO A 93 21.48 -35.91 -0.47
C PRO A 93 21.63 -35.55 -1.96
N PRO A 94 20.84 -36.13 -2.88
CA PRO A 94 20.96 -35.90 -4.33
C PRO A 94 20.81 -34.44 -4.80
N SER A 95 20.47 -33.50 -3.90
CA SER A 95 20.12 -32.12 -4.23
C SER A 95 21.25 -31.10 -4.10
N GLY A 96 22.42 -31.43 -3.55
CA GLY A 96 23.59 -30.52 -3.56
C GLY A 96 23.43 -29.16 -2.86
N VAL A 97 22.36 -28.95 -2.09
CA VAL A 97 22.09 -27.73 -1.31
C VAL A 97 22.09 -28.09 0.17
N PRO A 98 22.81 -27.36 1.06
CA PRO A 98 22.67 -27.53 2.49
C PRO A 98 21.22 -27.27 2.91
N VAL A 99 20.62 -28.23 3.61
CA VAL A 99 19.33 -28.02 4.28
C VAL A 99 19.58 -27.12 5.49
N LEU A 100 19.62 -25.82 5.24
CA LEU A 100 19.39 -24.78 6.22
C LEU A 100 18.03 -24.14 5.90
N PRO A 101 17.21 -23.81 6.92
CA PRO A 101 17.54 -23.78 8.34
C PRO A 101 17.15 -25.07 9.07
N PHE A 102 17.90 -25.37 10.15
CA PHE A 102 17.47 -26.30 11.19
C PHE A 102 16.08 -25.92 11.72
N PRO A 103 15.24 -26.89 12.12
CA PRO A 103 13.96 -26.63 12.77
C PRO A 103 14.21 -25.96 14.12
N GLY A 104 14.23 -24.62 14.16
CA GLY A 104 14.49 -23.89 15.41
C GLY A 104 14.78 -22.39 15.31
N MET A 105 14.95 -21.80 14.13
CA MET A 105 15.35 -20.37 14.01
C MET A 105 14.30 -19.44 13.36
N ALA A 106 13.19 -19.96 12.85
CA ALA A 106 12.02 -19.15 12.50
C ALA A 106 11.02 -19.21 13.66
N THR A 107 11.29 -18.48 14.75
CA THR A 107 10.48 -18.50 15.98
C THR A 107 9.16 -17.74 15.89
N MET A 108 8.74 -17.29 14.70
CA MET A 108 7.45 -16.66 14.52
C MET A 108 6.77 -17.20 13.25
N SER A 109 5.88 -18.16 13.42
CA SER A 109 4.76 -18.32 12.49
C SER A 109 3.93 -17.04 12.63
N VAL A 110 4.16 -16.06 11.75
CA VAL A 110 3.28 -14.91 11.64
C VAL A 110 1.94 -15.45 11.14
N GLN A 111 1.05 -15.75 12.09
CA GLN A 111 -0.33 -16.08 11.79
C GLN A 111 -0.93 -14.80 11.18
N PRO A 112 -1.46 -14.84 9.95
CA PRO A 112 -2.27 -13.74 9.46
C PRO A 112 -3.45 -13.51 10.42
N VAL A 113 -4.15 -12.39 10.28
CA VAL A 113 -5.34 -12.05 11.09
C VAL A 113 -6.45 -13.13 10.98
N GLY A 114 -6.30 -14.11 10.08
CA GLY A 114 -6.83 -15.48 10.22
C GLY A 114 -5.75 -16.54 9.91
N PRO A 115 -5.84 -17.76 10.48
CA PRO A 115 -4.86 -18.81 10.23
C PRO A 115 -4.89 -19.23 8.75
N SER A 116 -3.82 -18.90 8.02
CA SER A 116 -3.60 -19.42 6.68
C SER A 116 -3.50 -20.95 6.75
N GLY A 117 -4.35 -21.66 6.01
CA GLY A 117 -4.32 -23.13 5.92
C GLY A 117 -5.29 -23.90 6.81
N ASP A 118 -6.17 -23.24 7.58
CA ASP A 118 -7.30 -23.94 8.19
C ASP A 118 -8.39 -24.19 7.13
N ALA A 119 -8.60 -25.45 6.77
CA ALA A 119 -9.61 -25.84 5.78
C ALA A 119 -11.04 -25.40 6.16
N SER A 120 -11.29 -25.17 7.45
CA SER A 120 -12.54 -24.69 8.04
C SER A 120 -12.56 -23.17 8.32
N ALA A 121 -11.47 -22.44 8.03
CA ALA A 121 -11.47 -20.98 8.15
C ALA A 121 -12.35 -20.36 7.07
N PHE A 122 -13.33 -19.57 7.50
CA PHE A 122 -14.24 -18.85 6.61
C PHE A 122 -13.54 -17.65 5.93
N HIS A 123 -12.56 -17.05 6.59
CA HIS A 123 -11.69 -16.01 6.03
C HIS A 123 -10.57 -16.62 5.16
N LYS A 124 -10.91 -17.61 4.32
CA LYS A 124 -10.07 -17.89 3.15
C LYS A 124 -10.20 -16.67 2.26
N VAL A 125 -9.22 -15.78 2.26
CA VAL A 125 -9.16 -14.67 1.29
C VAL A 125 -9.01 -15.21 -0.16
N GLU A 126 -8.79 -16.52 -0.25
CA GLU A 126 -8.37 -17.32 -1.37
C GLU A 126 -9.58 -17.89 -2.10
N LEU A 127 -9.46 -18.05 -3.42
CA LEU A 127 -10.43 -18.78 -4.21
C LEU A 127 -9.86 -20.14 -4.62
N ASP A 128 -10.69 -21.17 -4.54
CA ASP A 128 -10.39 -22.50 -5.09
C ASP A 128 -10.41 -22.40 -6.62
N SER A 129 -9.56 -23.16 -7.32
CA SER A 129 -9.53 -23.16 -8.78
C SER A 129 -10.75 -23.88 -9.38
N ILE A 130 -11.35 -23.31 -10.44
CA ILE A 130 -12.41 -23.96 -11.21
C ILE A 130 -11.89 -25.22 -11.90
N LEU A 131 -10.68 -25.15 -12.48
CA LEU A 131 -10.00 -26.26 -13.12
C LEU A 131 -8.70 -26.58 -12.38
N ALA A 132 -8.44 -27.86 -12.14
CA ALA A 132 -7.18 -28.34 -11.58
C ALA A 132 -6.00 -28.27 -12.58
N THR A 133 -6.22 -27.75 -13.78
CA THR A 133 -5.18 -27.57 -14.81
C THR A 133 -4.36 -26.32 -14.53
N GLU A 134 -3.08 -26.35 -14.92
CA GLU A 134 -2.22 -25.17 -14.93
C GLU A 134 -2.62 -24.24 -16.08
N GLY A 135 -2.56 -22.92 -15.84
CA GLY A 135 -2.79 -21.90 -16.84
C GLY A 135 -1.58 -21.71 -17.75
N PRO A 136 -1.11 -20.46 -17.98
CA PRO A 136 0.09 -20.19 -18.79
C PRO A 136 1.32 -20.97 -18.34
N SER A 137 1.41 -21.34 -17.05
CA SER A 137 2.55 -22.10 -16.51
C SER A 137 2.71 -23.49 -17.13
N ARG A 138 1.66 -24.07 -17.72
CA ARG A 138 1.73 -25.33 -18.47
C ARG A 138 2.70 -25.30 -19.66
N ILE A 139 2.94 -24.10 -20.21
CA ILE A 139 3.83 -23.89 -21.36
C ILE A 139 5.28 -23.77 -20.90
N LEU A 140 5.52 -23.54 -19.59
CA LEU A 140 6.85 -23.43 -19.05
C LEU A 140 7.51 -24.81 -18.95
N PRO A 141 8.81 -24.90 -19.25
CA PRO A 141 9.62 -26.08 -18.95
C PRO A 141 9.47 -26.53 -17.49
N PRO A 142 9.40 -27.84 -17.18
CA PRO A 142 9.23 -28.34 -15.80
C PRO A 142 10.34 -27.94 -14.82
N ASN A 143 11.50 -27.52 -15.33
CA ASN A 143 12.60 -26.98 -14.52
C ASN A 143 12.41 -25.49 -14.14
N LEU A 144 11.52 -24.79 -14.83
CA LEU A 144 11.15 -23.39 -14.59
C LEU A 144 9.88 -23.26 -13.77
N ASP A 145 8.94 -24.20 -13.83
CA ASP A 145 7.75 -24.23 -12.97
C ASP A 145 7.65 -25.58 -12.27
N ALA A 146 7.97 -25.61 -10.98
CA ALA A 146 8.28 -26.84 -10.25
C ALA A 146 7.32 -27.11 -9.08
N LEU A 147 6.00 -26.92 -9.25
CA LEU A 147 5.00 -27.67 -8.47
C LEU A 147 3.56 -27.58 -9.01
N ARG A 148 3.05 -28.75 -9.40
CA ARG A 148 1.64 -29.14 -9.37
C ARG A 148 1.32 -29.66 -7.97
N ASP A 149 0.75 -28.82 -7.13
CA ASP A 149 -0.22 -29.15 -6.06
C ASP A 149 -0.15 -28.13 -4.92
N THR A 150 -1.31 -27.48 -4.72
CA THR A 150 -1.81 -26.91 -3.47
C THR A 150 -0.83 -26.07 -2.65
N ASP A 151 -0.55 -24.84 -3.10
CA ASP A 151 -0.08 -23.82 -2.16
C ASP A 151 -0.23 -22.37 -2.66
N LEU A 152 -1.41 -22.00 -3.14
CA LEU A 152 -1.73 -20.58 -3.29
C LEU A 152 -2.72 -20.18 -2.22
N ASN A 153 -2.14 -19.82 -1.08
CA ASN A 153 -2.86 -18.96 -0.18
C ASN A 153 -2.98 -17.59 -0.87
N ASP A 154 -4.16 -17.21 -1.33
CA ASP A 154 -4.39 -15.84 -1.80
C ASP A 154 -4.96 -14.98 -0.65
N PRO A 155 -4.13 -14.47 0.28
CA PRO A 155 -4.38 -13.23 0.94
C PRO A 155 -3.52 -12.18 0.25
N TYR A 156 -3.84 -11.80 -0.99
CA TYR A 156 -3.35 -10.54 -1.57
C TYR A 156 -4.04 -9.31 -0.93
N TYR A 157 -4.33 -9.39 0.38
CA TYR A 157 -4.64 -8.27 1.23
C TYR A 157 -3.38 -7.99 2.05
N VAL A 158 -2.77 -6.81 1.88
CA VAL A 158 -1.68 -6.36 2.74
C VAL A 158 -2.27 -6.29 4.16
N PRO A 159 -1.83 -7.12 5.13
CA PRO A 159 -2.01 -6.73 6.50
C PRO A 159 -1.11 -5.50 6.67
N THR A 160 -1.71 -4.32 6.73
CA THR A 160 -1.06 -3.06 7.13
C THR A 160 -0.64 -3.10 8.60
N ALA A 161 -0.23 -4.28 9.07
CA ALA A 161 -0.37 -4.75 10.43
C ALA A 161 0.90 -5.55 10.75
N GLY A 162 1.63 -5.12 11.78
CA GLY A 162 2.70 -5.94 12.37
C GLY A 162 2.17 -7.30 12.80
N SER A 163 3.05 -8.30 12.91
CA SER A 163 2.61 -9.64 13.34
C SER A 163 2.04 -9.60 14.76
N GLY A 164 0.78 -9.99 14.97
CA GLY A 164 0.16 -10.05 16.30
C GLY A 164 -0.56 -8.76 16.73
N ALA A 165 -0.78 -8.63 18.05
CA ALA A 165 -1.50 -7.52 18.67
C ALA A 165 -0.79 -7.02 19.93
N LEU A 166 -0.85 -5.71 20.16
CA LEU A 166 -0.28 -5.01 21.32
C LEU A 166 -0.93 -5.40 22.64
N ILE A 167 -2.20 -5.83 22.61
CA ILE A 167 -2.95 -6.25 23.79
C ILE A 167 -3.33 -7.74 23.67
N PRO A 168 -2.38 -8.68 23.87
CA PRO A 168 -2.64 -10.11 23.75
C PRO A 168 -3.74 -10.61 24.70
N GLN A 169 -3.99 -9.91 25.81
CA GLN A 169 -5.02 -10.25 26.80
C GLN A 169 -6.44 -10.23 26.22
N LEU A 170 -6.66 -9.51 25.12
CA LEU A 170 -7.94 -9.51 24.41
C LEU A 170 -8.14 -10.74 23.52
N SER A 171 -7.12 -11.58 23.31
CA SER A 171 -7.19 -12.73 22.41
C SER A 171 -8.32 -13.71 22.74
N PRO A 172 -8.58 -14.10 24.02
CA PRO A 172 -9.70 -14.99 24.34
C PRO A 172 -11.07 -14.37 23.99
N PHE A 173 -11.22 -13.06 24.19
CA PHE A 173 -12.43 -12.34 23.81
C PHE A 173 -12.59 -12.26 22.29
N ARG A 174 -11.53 -11.91 21.56
CA ARG A 174 -11.49 -11.90 20.09
C ARG A 174 -11.81 -13.28 19.51
N ASN A 175 -11.25 -14.34 20.09
CA ASN A 175 -11.52 -15.71 19.68
C ASN A 175 -13.00 -16.08 19.87
N ARG A 176 -13.60 -15.73 21.01
CA ARG A 176 -15.02 -15.96 21.29
C ARG A 176 -15.94 -15.21 20.31
N LEU A 177 -15.59 -13.98 19.95
CA LEU A 177 -16.33 -13.23 18.92
C LEU A 177 -16.16 -13.89 17.54
N ARG A 178 -14.94 -14.29 17.18
CA ARG A 178 -14.63 -14.95 15.89
C ARG A 178 -15.38 -16.27 15.73
N GLU A 179 -15.52 -17.05 16.80
CA GLU A 179 -16.34 -18.27 16.82
C GLU A 179 -17.80 -17.98 16.55
N LYS A 180 -18.31 -16.84 17.01
CA LYS A 180 -19.66 -16.34 16.72
C LYS A 180 -19.79 -15.60 15.38
N GLY A 181 -18.73 -15.56 14.58
CA GLY A 181 -18.72 -14.90 13.27
C GLY A 181 -18.40 -13.41 13.29
N PHE A 182 -17.84 -12.86 14.36
CA PHE A 182 -17.44 -11.44 14.40
C PHE A 182 -15.94 -11.27 14.63
N THR A 183 -15.26 -10.58 13.72
CA THR A 183 -13.84 -10.23 13.84
C THR A 183 -13.69 -8.72 13.77
N PHE A 184 -12.82 -8.15 14.60
CA PHE A 184 -12.50 -6.72 14.54
C PHE A 184 -11.00 -6.49 14.69
N SER A 185 -10.52 -5.39 14.11
CA SER A 185 -9.14 -4.91 14.23
C SER A 185 -9.14 -3.40 14.42
N PHE A 186 -8.25 -2.91 15.28
CA PHE A 186 -8.00 -1.49 15.45
C PHE A 186 -6.50 -1.24 15.28
N THR A 187 -6.15 -0.45 14.27
CA THR A 187 -4.77 -0.23 13.85
C THR A 187 -4.47 1.25 13.81
N TYR A 188 -3.30 1.64 14.30
CA TYR A 188 -2.74 2.97 14.14
C TYR A 188 -1.56 2.92 13.17
N LYS A 189 -1.50 3.88 12.26
CA LYS A 189 -0.39 4.06 11.34
C LYS A 189 0.03 5.53 11.36
N GLY A 190 1.24 5.82 11.80
CA GLY A 190 1.81 7.17 11.85
C GLY A 190 3.02 7.31 10.94
N GLU A 191 3.12 8.42 10.24
CA GLU A 191 4.22 8.75 9.34
C GLU A 191 4.77 10.13 9.68
N ALA A 192 5.98 10.17 10.22
CA ALA A 192 6.75 11.40 10.40
C ALA A 192 7.79 11.49 9.28
N ASN A 193 7.94 12.64 8.65
CA ASN A 193 8.96 12.87 7.62
C ASN A 193 9.61 14.24 7.79
N GLY A 194 10.92 14.33 7.61
CA GLY A 194 11.72 15.53 7.83
C GLY A 194 12.57 15.89 6.62
N LEU A 195 12.47 17.14 6.15
CA LEU A 195 13.26 17.66 5.04
C LEU A 195 14.60 18.17 5.54
N PHE A 196 15.69 17.44 5.26
CA PHE A 196 17.04 17.83 5.66
C PHE A 196 17.83 18.50 4.53
N ALA A 197 17.62 18.10 3.26
CA ALA A 197 18.35 18.64 2.09
C ALA A 197 17.41 19.13 0.99
N GLY A 198 17.78 20.21 0.29
CA GLY A 198 17.00 20.79 -0.82
C GLY A 198 15.54 21.14 -0.50
N GLY A 199 14.64 20.94 -1.48
CA GLY A 199 13.25 21.38 -1.41
C GLY A 199 13.08 22.89 -1.62
N ARG A 200 11.95 23.44 -1.18
CA ARG A 200 11.69 24.88 -1.25
C ARG A 200 12.66 25.67 -0.35
N PRO A 201 13.21 26.79 -0.82
CA PRO A 201 14.10 27.62 -0.01
C PRO A 201 13.41 28.09 1.28
N GLY A 202 14.09 27.95 2.43
CA GLY A 202 13.59 28.39 3.73
C GLY A 202 12.60 27.43 4.42
N GLU A 203 12.14 26.37 3.76
CA GLU A 203 11.02 25.54 4.24
C GLU A 203 11.45 24.25 4.97
N LYS A 204 12.53 24.30 5.74
CA LYS A 204 13.04 23.14 6.50
C LYS A 204 12.14 22.78 7.69
N GLY A 205 12.08 21.49 8.03
CA GLY A 205 11.37 20.99 9.19
C GLY A 205 10.75 19.62 8.97
N THR A 206 9.90 19.23 9.92
CA THR A 206 9.19 17.96 9.92
C THR A 206 7.70 18.16 9.65
N SER A 207 7.10 17.07 9.18
CA SER A 207 5.68 16.92 8.92
C SER A 207 5.24 15.58 9.48
N TYR A 208 4.01 15.50 9.94
CA TYR A 208 3.47 14.30 10.56
C TYR A 208 2.02 14.11 10.14
N VAL A 209 1.70 12.86 9.82
CA VAL A 209 0.37 12.41 9.45
C VAL A 209 0.10 11.06 10.09
N HIS A 210 -1.14 10.76 10.38
CA HIS A 210 -1.54 9.46 10.90
C HIS A 210 -2.92 9.04 10.43
N GLU A 211 -3.16 7.75 10.59
CA GLU A 211 -4.40 7.07 10.34
C GLU A 211 -4.73 6.16 11.54
N LEU A 212 -5.99 6.21 11.98
CA LEU A 212 -6.58 5.20 12.85
C LEU A 212 -7.60 4.42 12.04
N THR A 213 -7.44 3.11 11.93
CA THR A 213 -8.31 2.23 11.15
C THR A 213 -9.04 1.27 12.07
N LEU A 214 -10.38 1.30 12.03
CA LEU A 214 -11.28 0.35 12.66
C LEU A 214 -11.89 -0.54 11.57
N GLN A 215 -11.56 -1.82 11.61
CA GLN A 215 -12.11 -2.82 10.70
C GLN A 215 -12.99 -3.79 11.48
N ALA A 216 -14.13 -4.15 10.89
CA ALA A 216 -15.06 -5.14 11.41
C ALA A 216 -15.52 -6.05 10.27
N ILE A 217 -15.54 -7.36 10.53
CA ILE A 217 -15.97 -8.37 9.57
C ILE A 217 -17.00 -9.27 10.25
N PHE A 218 -18.15 -9.42 9.60
CA PHE A 218 -19.26 -10.25 10.04
C PHE A 218 -19.38 -11.44 9.09
N ASP A 219 -19.11 -12.64 9.59
CA ASP A 219 -19.38 -13.91 8.93
C ASP A 219 -20.82 -14.32 9.24
N LEU A 220 -21.71 -14.06 8.28
CA LEU A 220 -23.14 -14.30 8.46
C LEU A 220 -23.45 -15.80 8.47
N GLY A 221 -22.61 -16.65 7.88
CA GLY A 221 -22.78 -18.10 7.90
C GLY A 221 -22.58 -18.71 9.30
N LYS A 222 -21.65 -18.17 10.09
CA LYS A 222 -21.50 -18.54 11.50
C LYS A 222 -22.60 -17.99 12.40
N MET A 223 -23.16 -16.83 12.04
CA MET A 223 -24.27 -16.24 12.79
C MET A 223 -25.61 -16.93 12.50
N ASP A 224 -25.86 -17.26 11.24
CA ASP A 224 -27.01 -18.03 10.76
C ASP A 224 -26.57 -18.95 9.61
N PRO A 225 -26.61 -20.29 9.78
CA PRO A 225 -26.25 -21.25 8.73
C PRO A 225 -26.99 -21.06 7.40
N ARG A 226 -28.18 -20.45 7.40
CA ARG A 226 -28.95 -20.14 6.17
C ARG A 226 -28.27 -19.09 5.30
N LEU A 227 -27.42 -18.26 5.89
CA LEU A 227 -26.63 -17.24 5.21
C LEU A 227 -25.23 -17.71 4.84
N GLY A 228 -24.99 -19.04 4.81
CA GLY A 228 -23.70 -19.63 4.48
C GLY A 228 -23.03 -19.02 3.24
N GLY A 229 -21.76 -18.62 3.37
CA GLY A 229 -20.97 -17.99 2.32
C GLY A 229 -21.16 -16.47 2.17
N TRP A 230 -22.02 -15.84 2.97
CA TRP A 230 -22.12 -14.38 3.05
C TRP A 230 -21.21 -13.81 4.16
N SER A 231 -20.54 -12.70 3.86
CA SER A 231 -19.90 -11.83 4.86
C SER A 231 -20.22 -10.37 4.61
N VAL A 232 -20.10 -9.57 5.67
CA VAL A 232 -20.13 -8.10 5.59
C VAL A 232 -18.82 -7.55 6.10
N HIS A 233 -18.21 -6.69 5.31
CA HIS A 233 -16.92 -6.07 5.59
C HIS A 233 -17.13 -4.58 5.79
N THR A 234 -16.62 -4.08 6.92
CA THR A 234 -16.72 -2.68 7.30
C THR A 234 -15.33 -2.16 7.66
N LEU A 235 -14.96 -1.02 7.10
CA LEU A 235 -13.74 -0.29 7.42
C LEU A 235 -14.07 1.19 7.57
N VAL A 236 -13.80 1.72 8.75
CA VAL A 236 -13.87 3.15 9.06
C VAL A 236 -12.49 3.59 9.46
N MET A 237 -12.11 4.79 9.05
CA MET A 237 -10.84 5.36 9.48
C MET A 237 -10.92 6.83 9.82
N GLU A 238 -9.99 7.25 10.64
CA GLU A 238 -9.63 8.64 10.84
C GLU A 238 -8.30 8.88 10.12
N ARG A 239 -8.15 10.05 9.49
CA ARG A 239 -6.86 10.53 8.98
C ARG A 239 -6.68 11.98 9.38
N ALA A 240 -5.52 12.29 9.96
CA ALA A 240 -5.15 13.67 10.27
C ALA A 240 -3.65 13.93 10.16
N GLY A 241 -3.34 15.15 9.73
CA GLY A 241 -2.00 15.73 9.82
C GLY A 241 -1.74 16.76 8.73
N LYS A 242 -0.45 17.01 8.48
CA LYS A 242 0.01 17.86 7.39
C LYS A 242 1.21 17.20 6.73
N ALA A 243 1.12 16.95 5.43
CA ALA A 243 2.20 16.29 4.72
C ALA A 243 3.32 17.25 4.28
N ILE A 244 4.47 16.66 3.97
CA ILE A 244 5.70 17.38 3.62
C ILE A 244 5.72 17.88 2.16
N GLN A 245 5.04 17.18 1.24
CA GLN A 245 5.26 17.35 -0.20
C GLN A 245 5.03 18.79 -0.72
N GLY A 246 3.86 19.37 -0.48
CA GLY A 246 3.51 20.67 -1.06
C GLY A 246 4.28 21.84 -0.43
N PRO A 247 4.13 22.07 0.88
CA PRO A 247 4.69 23.26 1.54
C PRO A 247 6.22 23.27 1.57
N ARG A 248 6.85 22.11 1.77
CA ARG A 248 8.30 22.03 2.03
C ARG A 248 9.10 21.51 0.84
N VAL A 249 8.66 20.42 0.23
CA VAL A 249 9.38 19.81 -0.91
C VAL A 249 9.08 20.57 -2.21
N GLY A 250 7.87 21.10 -2.34
CA GLY A 250 7.38 21.73 -3.57
C GLY A 250 6.82 20.74 -4.59
N GLU A 251 6.40 19.57 -4.10
CA GLU A 251 5.82 18.48 -4.89
C GLU A 251 4.29 18.43 -4.69
N SER A 252 3.54 18.33 -5.80
CA SER A 252 2.06 18.45 -5.79
C SER A 252 1.33 17.23 -6.33
N TYR A 253 1.99 16.38 -7.11
CA TYR A 253 1.42 15.19 -7.72
C TYR A 253 1.81 13.92 -6.96
N VAL A 254 3.04 13.85 -6.46
CA VAL A 254 3.54 12.68 -5.73
C VAL A 254 3.34 12.87 -4.22
N GLY A 255 2.49 12.02 -3.64
CA GLY A 255 2.30 11.96 -2.19
C GLY A 255 3.50 11.30 -1.52
N LEU A 256 4.31 12.09 -0.80
CA LEU A 256 5.50 11.58 -0.10
C LEU A 256 5.18 10.95 1.28
N GLN A 257 3.91 11.00 1.67
CA GLN A 257 3.35 10.36 2.85
C GLN A 257 1.96 9.83 2.47
N GLU A 258 1.79 8.53 2.22
CA GLU A 258 0.56 7.92 1.70
C GLU A 258 -0.66 8.11 2.60
N VAL A 259 -0.44 8.24 3.90
CA VAL A 259 -1.52 8.52 4.86
C VAL A 259 -2.19 9.85 4.56
N TYR A 260 -1.46 10.81 3.99
CA TYR A 260 -2.04 12.06 3.55
C TYR A 260 -2.71 11.90 2.18
N SER A 261 -4.02 11.72 2.20
CA SER A 261 -4.81 11.58 0.96
C SER A 261 -5.34 12.92 0.46
N LEU A 262 -5.70 12.93 -0.82
CA LEU A 262 -6.43 14.02 -1.50
C LEU A 262 -7.79 14.32 -0.84
N SER A 263 -8.35 13.38 -0.08
CA SER A 263 -9.60 13.55 0.67
C SER A 263 -9.46 14.40 1.95
N GLY A 264 -8.24 14.79 2.32
CA GLY A 264 -7.96 15.69 3.44
C GLY A 264 -8.07 15.03 4.82
N ASN A 265 -8.07 15.85 5.86
CA ASN A 265 -8.22 15.40 7.25
C ASN A 265 -9.70 15.21 7.58
N VAL A 266 -10.09 13.99 7.94
CA VAL A 266 -11.48 13.69 8.32
C VAL A 266 -11.49 12.75 9.53
N VAL A 267 -12.34 13.09 10.51
CA VAL A 267 -12.49 12.34 11.76
C VAL A 267 -12.99 10.91 11.54
N ALA A 268 -13.84 10.72 10.52
CA ALA A 268 -14.34 9.39 10.14
C ALA A 268 -14.62 9.35 8.63
N HIS A 269 -13.75 8.69 7.88
CA HIS A 269 -14.03 8.20 6.54
C HIS A 269 -14.70 6.84 6.61
N LEU A 270 -15.85 6.68 5.96
CA LEU A 270 -16.36 5.37 5.58
C LEU A 270 -15.58 4.91 4.35
N VAL A 271 -14.89 3.78 4.47
CA VAL A 271 -13.96 3.30 3.43
C VAL A 271 -14.48 2.05 2.77
N ASP A 272 -14.90 1.09 3.59
CA ASP A 272 -15.55 -0.12 3.14
C ASP A 272 -16.83 -0.34 3.95
N LEU A 273 -17.90 -0.67 3.22
CA LEU A 273 -19.13 -1.24 3.73
C LEU A 273 -19.76 -2.04 2.60
N TYR A 274 -19.35 -3.30 2.47
CA TYR A 274 -19.81 -4.17 1.40
C TYR A 274 -20.19 -5.56 1.90
N ALA A 275 -21.10 -6.19 1.17
CA ALA A 275 -21.42 -7.59 1.33
C ALA A 275 -20.63 -8.42 0.32
N GLU A 276 -20.07 -9.52 0.78
CA GLU A 276 -19.36 -10.52 -0.02
C GLU A 276 -20.19 -11.81 -0.05
N LYS A 277 -20.26 -12.44 -1.22
CA LYS A 277 -20.84 -13.76 -1.40
C LYS A 277 -19.90 -14.68 -2.16
N LYS A 278 -19.46 -15.73 -1.47
CA LYS A 278 -18.73 -16.84 -2.06
C LYS A 278 -19.68 -17.90 -2.59
N PHE A 279 -19.42 -18.35 -3.81
CA PHE A 279 -20.18 -19.39 -4.49
C PHE A 279 -19.32 -20.63 -4.79
N ARG A 280 -20.00 -21.74 -5.08
CA ARG A 280 -19.43 -22.98 -5.65
C ARG A 280 -18.15 -23.45 -4.93
N ASN A 281 -18.24 -23.66 -3.62
CA ASN A 281 -17.10 -24.05 -2.78
C ASN A 281 -15.91 -23.10 -2.98
N ASN A 282 -16.12 -21.79 -2.80
CA ASN A 282 -15.05 -20.80 -2.79
C ASN A 282 -14.34 -20.61 -4.16
N THR A 283 -14.96 -20.90 -5.30
CA THR A 283 -14.33 -20.72 -6.63
C THR A 283 -14.70 -19.40 -7.33
N LEU A 284 -15.78 -18.77 -6.86
CA LEU A 284 -16.29 -17.49 -7.35
C LEU A 284 -16.64 -16.61 -6.16
N ASP A 285 -16.20 -15.36 -6.21
CA ASP A 285 -16.52 -14.31 -5.25
C ASP A 285 -17.23 -13.15 -5.95
N VAL A 286 -18.29 -12.65 -5.32
CA VAL A 286 -19.01 -11.44 -5.72
C VAL A 286 -19.10 -10.52 -4.51
N ILE A 287 -18.61 -9.29 -4.68
CA ILE A 287 -18.75 -8.22 -3.69
C ILE A 287 -19.63 -7.10 -4.24
N PHE A 288 -20.44 -6.50 -3.36
CA PHE A 288 -21.25 -5.33 -3.68
C PHE A 288 -21.43 -4.44 -2.45
N GLY A 289 -21.24 -3.14 -2.64
CA GLY A 289 -21.50 -2.14 -1.60
C GLY A 289 -20.70 -0.88 -1.80
N ARG A 290 -20.29 -0.25 -0.70
CA ARG A 290 -19.39 0.89 -0.70
C ARG A 290 -17.97 0.40 -0.50
N MET A 291 -17.07 0.71 -1.42
CA MET A 291 -15.66 0.35 -1.33
C MET A 291 -14.80 1.27 -2.19
N SER A 292 -13.49 1.24 -2.00
CA SER A 292 -12.53 1.87 -2.90
C SER A 292 -12.03 0.87 -3.95
N LEU A 293 -11.98 1.29 -5.21
CA LEU A 293 -11.43 0.51 -6.31
C LEU A 293 -9.92 0.17 -6.10
N THR A 294 -9.10 1.07 -5.53
CA THR A 294 -7.64 0.82 -5.31
C THR A 294 -7.40 -0.19 -4.20
N HIS A 295 -8.47 -0.60 -3.51
CA HIS A 295 -8.40 -1.63 -2.50
C HIS A 295 -8.23 -3.02 -3.14
N VAL A 296 -8.75 -3.21 -4.36
CA VAL A 296 -8.82 -4.54 -4.98
C VAL A 296 -8.16 -4.63 -6.37
N PHE A 297 -7.93 -3.52 -7.06
CA PHE A 297 -7.26 -3.47 -8.37
C PHE A 297 -5.95 -2.67 -8.30
N ALA A 298 -5.00 -2.98 -9.19
CA ALA A 298 -3.70 -2.32 -9.31
C ALA A 298 -2.94 -2.24 -7.97
N THR A 299 -2.83 -3.39 -7.30
CA THR A 299 -2.28 -3.51 -5.95
C THR A 299 -1.33 -4.68 -5.81
N SER A 300 -0.31 -4.50 -4.97
CA SER A 300 0.60 -5.56 -4.53
C SER A 300 0.87 -5.48 -3.02
N PRO A 301 1.00 -6.62 -2.30
CA PRO A 301 1.32 -6.76 -0.89
C PRO A 301 2.56 -6.00 -0.47
N LEU A 302 3.48 -5.79 -1.41
CA LEU A 302 4.75 -5.18 -1.12
C LEU A 302 4.69 -3.65 -1.23
N LEU A 303 3.76 -3.08 -2.01
CA LEU A 303 3.66 -1.62 -2.25
C LEU A 303 3.42 -0.83 -0.97
N CYS A 304 2.60 -1.35 -0.05
CA CYS A 304 2.31 -0.66 1.22
C CYS A 304 3.40 -0.76 2.28
N SER A 305 4.47 -1.52 2.01
CA SER A 305 5.68 -1.44 2.81
C SER A 305 6.40 -0.10 2.59
N PHE A 306 6.17 0.56 1.45
CA PHE A 306 6.69 1.88 1.12
C PHE A 306 5.68 2.98 1.57
N MET A 307 6.16 4.17 1.96
CA MET A 307 5.32 5.33 2.26
C MET A 307 4.85 6.07 1.01
N VAL A 308 5.53 5.98 -0.14
CA VAL A 308 5.13 6.74 -1.36
C VAL A 308 4.10 5.97 -2.21
N THR A 309 4.33 4.67 -2.43
CA THR A 309 3.58 3.88 -3.43
C THR A 309 2.44 3.05 -2.85
N CYS A 310 2.14 3.14 -1.54
CA CYS A 310 1.10 2.30 -0.91
C CYS A 310 -0.29 2.41 -1.59
N SER A 311 -1.04 1.32 -1.48
CA SER A 311 -2.35 0.96 -2.07
C SER A 311 -2.29 0.70 -3.57
N ALA A 312 -1.84 1.68 -4.34
CA ALA A 312 -1.73 1.58 -5.78
C ALA A 312 -0.68 2.58 -6.30
N PRO A 313 -0.12 2.37 -7.49
CA PRO A 313 0.82 3.31 -8.09
C PRO A 313 0.28 4.75 -8.20
N VAL A 314 1.12 5.75 -7.95
CA VAL A 314 0.74 7.17 -7.89
C VAL A 314 0.05 7.68 -9.17
N ALA A 315 0.52 7.29 -10.36
CA ALA A 315 -0.06 7.77 -11.61
C ALA A 315 -1.52 7.33 -11.79
N ILE A 316 -1.88 6.10 -11.38
CA ILE A 316 -3.26 5.62 -11.49
C ILE A 316 -4.18 6.38 -10.52
N LYS A 317 -3.67 6.72 -9.32
CA LYS A 317 -4.35 7.51 -8.29
C LYS A 317 -4.67 8.95 -8.72
N GLN A 318 -4.03 9.46 -9.78
CA GLN A 318 -4.32 10.80 -10.32
C GLN A 318 -5.65 10.86 -11.09
N ASN A 319 -6.17 9.72 -11.54
CA ASN A 319 -7.45 9.68 -12.24
C ASN A 319 -8.61 9.59 -11.23
N PRO A 320 -9.56 10.54 -11.21
CA PRO A 320 -10.74 10.46 -10.35
C PRO A 320 -11.57 9.17 -10.55
N GLY A 321 -11.56 8.62 -11.76
CA GLY A 321 -12.16 7.33 -12.10
C GLY A 321 -11.55 6.14 -11.36
N MET A 322 -10.37 6.34 -10.82
CA MET A 322 -9.77 5.45 -9.85
C MET A 322 -10.08 5.98 -8.44
N SER A 323 -11.18 5.52 -7.82
CA SER A 323 -11.48 5.89 -6.43
C SER A 323 -10.37 5.38 -5.49
N VAL A 324 -9.64 6.30 -4.85
CA VAL A 324 -8.51 5.99 -3.98
C VAL A 324 -8.95 5.87 -2.52
N TYR A 325 -8.38 4.89 -1.83
CA TYR A 325 -8.48 4.75 -0.37
C TYR A 325 -8.08 6.08 0.32
N PRO A 326 -8.94 6.68 1.18
CA PRO A 326 -10.07 6.07 1.87
C PRO A 326 -11.46 6.42 1.34
N LYS A 327 -11.58 6.96 0.12
CA LYS A 327 -12.87 7.38 -0.41
C LYS A 327 -13.69 6.18 -0.88
N ALA A 328 -14.78 5.86 -0.17
CA ALA A 328 -15.73 4.83 -0.58
C ALA A 328 -16.67 5.31 -1.69
N THR A 329 -16.88 4.46 -2.69
CA THR A 329 -17.87 4.65 -3.76
C THR A 329 -18.74 3.41 -3.89
N TRP A 330 -19.93 3.54 -4.48
CA TRP A 330 -20.72 2.37 -4.84
C TRP A 330 -19.99 1.54 -5.89
N GLY A 331 -19.84 0.25 -5.64
CA GLY A 331 -19.15 -0.64 -6.55
C GLY A 331 -19.58 -2.10 -6.41
N ALA A 332 -19.31 -2.85 -7.48
CA ALA A 332 -19.43 -4.29 -7.53
C ALA A 332 -18.17 -4.88 -8.16
N ARG A 333 -17.75 -6.06 -7.70
CA ARG A 333 -16.70 -6.84 -8.34
C ARG A 333 -17.07 -8.31 -8.35
N ILE A 334 -16.72 -8.96 -9.45
CA ILE A 334 -16.75 -10.42 -9.58
C ILE A 334 -15.31 -10.89 -9.76
N ARG A 335 -14.89 -11.87 -8.97
CA ARG A 335 -13.57 -12.48 -9.02
C ARG A 335 -13.70 -14.00 -9.11
N PHE A 336 -12.95 -14.62 -9.99
CA PHE A 336 -12.89 -16.08 -10.12
C PHE A 336 -11.48 -16.55 -10.46
N ARG A 337 -11.21 -17.82 -10.17
CA ARG A 337 -9.90 -18.45 -10.34
C ARG A 337 -10.00 -19.58 -11.39
N PRO A 338 -9.76 -19.31 -12.70
CA PRO A 338 -9.95 -20.32 -13.74
C PRO A 338 -9.06 -21.56 -13.55
N THR A 339 -7.79 -21.33 -13.25
CA THR A 339 -6.76 -22.34 -13.00
C THR A 339 -6.15 -22.14 -11.62
N TRP A 340 -5.32 -23.05 -11.14
CA TRP A 340 -4.72 -22.89 -9.82
C TRP A 340 -3.70 -21.76 -9.72
N ASP A 341 -3.18 -21.24 -10.84
CA ASP A 341 -2.16 -20.19 -10.94
C ASP A 341 -2.67 -18.89 -11.58
N THR A 342 -3.97 -18.76 -11.91
CA THR A 342 -4.52 -17.55 -12.52
C THR A 342 -5.78 -17.06 -11.85
N ALA A 343 -5.97 -15.75 -11.80
CA ALA A 343 -7.21 -15.13 -11.37
C ALA A 343 -7.66 -14.06 -12.38
N ILE A 344 -8.97 -13.90 -12.51
CA ILE A 344 -9.57 -12.83 -13.30
C ILE A 344 -10.56 -12.11 -12.39
N GLN A 345 -10.52 -10.78 -12.44
CA GLN A 345 -11.52 -9.95 -11.79
C GLN A 345 -11.99 -8.82 -12.70
N ILE A 346 -13.27 -8.50 -12.55
CA ILE A 346 -13.94 -7.43 -13.26
C ILE A 346 -14.79 -6.65 -12.27
N GLY A 347 -14.93 -5.35 -12.48
CA GLY A 347 -15.73 -4.52 -11.60
C GLY A 347 -16.44 -3.37 -12.31
N ALA A 348 -17.34 -2.74 -11.58
CA ALA A 348 -18.01 -1.52 -11.97
C ALA A 348 -18.16 -0.63 -10.74
N TYR A 349 -17.64 0.59 -10.82
CA TYR A 349 -17.57 1.52 -9.70
C TYR A 349 -18.09 2.90 -10.11
N SER A 350 -18.93 3.48 -9.27
CA SER A 350 -19.42 4.86 -9.46
C SER A 350 -18.26 5.84 -9.29
N VAL A 351 -18.16 6.79 -10.23
CA VAL A 351 -17.14 7.84 -10.22
C VAL A 351 -17.80 9.15 -9.80
N GLY A 352 -17.14 9.89 -8.92
CA GLY A 352 -17.56 11.23 -8.51
C GLY A 352 -16.35 12.15 -8.33
N ALA A 353 -16.58 13.46 -8.27
CA ALA A 353 -15.52 14.44 -8.12
C ALA A 353 -14.74 14.23 -6.81
N LEU A 354 -13.39 14.33 -6.82
CA LEU A 354 -12.57 14.03 -5.64
C LEU A 354 -12.98 14.83 -4.40
N ASN A 355 -13.24 16.12 -4.57
CA ASN A 355 -13.51 17.06 -3.48
C ASN A 355 -14.93 16.93 -2.90
N GLU A 356 -15.81 16.16 -3.54
CA GLU A 356 -17.16 15.92 -3.07
C GLU A 356 -17.22 14.66 -2.19
N ASN A 357 -17.99 14.74 -1.10
CA ASN A 357 -18.15 13.66 -0.12
C ASN A 357 -16.81 13.03 0.31
N PRO A 358 -15.83 13.82 0.80
CA PRO A 358 -14.52 13.29 1.20
C PRO A 358 -14.63 12.25 2.32
N SER A 359 -15.68 12.32 3.15
CA SER A 359 -15.91 11.40 4.27
C SER A 359 -16.54 10.06 3.86
N GLY A 360 -17.06 9.91 2.64
CA GLY A 360 -17.65 8.64 2.17
C GLY A 360 -19.03 8.29 2.75
N TRP A 361 -19.60 9.14 3.62
CA TRP A 361 -20.87 8.88 4.34
C TRP A 361 -22.14 9.33 3.61
N ALA A 362 -22.05 10.02 2.49
CA ALA A 362 -23.25 10.38 1.73
C ALA A 362 -23.96 9.13 1.19
N TRP A 363 -25.30 9.15 1.24
CA TRP A 363 -26.17 8.06 0.79
C TRP A 363 -27.20 8.58 -0.21
N GLY A 364 -27.04 8.23 -1.48
CA GLY A 364 -28.01 8.51 -2.54
C GLY A 364 -28.03 9.97 -3.02
N ALA A 365 -27.24 10.85 -2.41
CA ALA A 365 -27.09 12.25 -2.78
C ALA A 365 -25.75 12.54 -3.49
N GLU A 366 -24.97 11.52 -3.83
CA GLU A 366 -23.70 11.71 -4.51
C GLU A 366 -23.89 12.03 -5.99
N HIS A 367 -23.13 13.01 -6.48
CA HIS A 367 -23.10 13.32 -7.90
C HIS A 367 -22.16 12.36 -8.62
N ALA A 368 -22.74 11.35 -9.26
CA ALA A 368 -22.02 10.44 -10.15
C ALA A 368 -21.72 11.14 -11.48
N THR A 369 -20.45 11.22 -11.84
CA THR A 369 -19.97 11.76 -13.12
C THR A 369 -19.83 10.68 -14.19
N GLY A 370 -19.78 9.41 -13.78
CA GLY A 370 -19.61 8.26 -14.65
C GLY A 370 -19.42 6.97 -13.86
N ILE A 371 -18.97 5.95 -14.56
CA ILE A 371 -18.66 4.60 -14.07
C ILE A 371 -17.27 4.21 -14.58
N SER A 372 -16.46 3.65 -13.68
CA SER A 372 -15.17 3.04 -13.94
C SER A 372 -15.33 1.52 -14.05
N LEU A 373 -14.83 0.96 -15.16
CA LEU A 373 -14.98 -0.44 -15.53
C LEU A 373 -13.60 -1.12 -15.61
N PRO A 374 -13.02 -1.55 -14.47
CA PRO A 374 -11.76 -2.27 -14.45
C PRO A 374 -11.92 -3.76 -14.81
N ILE A 375 -10.92 -4.28 -15.50
CA ILE A 375 -10.64 -5.71 -15.69
C ILE A 375 -9.17 -5.96 -15.37
N GLU A 376 -8.91 -7.06 -14.67
CA GLU A 376 -7.55 -7.43 -14.28
C GLU A 376 -7.36 -8.94 -14.35
N PHE A 377 -6.21 -9.32 -14.88
CA PHE A 377 -5.72 -10.68 -14.93
C PHE A 377 -4.47 -10.79 -14.06
N THR A 378 -4.47 -11.79 -13.19
CA THR A 378 -3.36 -12.08 -12.28
C THR A 378 -2.82 -13.47 -12.59
N TRP A 379 -1.50 -13.57 -12.75
CA TRP A 379 -0.77 -14.82 -12.92
C TRP A 379 0.22 -15.02 -11.77
N GLN A 380 0.12 -16.15 -11.08
CA GLN A 380 0.86 -16.47 -9.86
C GLN A 380 1.60 -17.82 -9.98
N PRO A 381 2.67 -17.90 -10.81
CA PRO A 381 3.44 -19.13 -11.01
C PRO A 381 4.43 -19.40 -9.87
N PHE A 382 4.98 -20.62 -9.80
CA PHE A 382 6.11 -20.96 -8.93
C PHE A 382 7.39 -21.16 -9.74
N LEU A 383 8.11 -20.07 -9.98
CA LEU A 383 9.29 -20.10 -10.83
C LEU A 383 10.51 -20.76 -10.16
N THR A 384 11.40 -21.30 -10.99
CA THR A 384 12.69 -21.94 -10.63
C THR A 384 12.56 -23.30 -9.93
N ARG A 385 13.68 -24.05 -9.87
CA ARG A 385 13.79 -25.30 -9.09
C ARG A 385 13.43 -25.14 -7.61
N ASN A 386 13.55 -23.91 -7.07
CA ASN A 386 13.32 -23.59 -5.66
C ASN A 386 11.88 -23.15 -5.36
N ARG A 387 10.96 -23.19 -6.34
CA ARG A 387 9.52 -22.91 -6.15
C ARG A 387 9.27 -21.50 -5.60
N LEU A 388 9.88 -20.52 -6.26
CA LEU A 388 9.83 -19.12 -5.86
C LEU A 388 8.56 -18.48 -6.45
N PRO A 389 7.62 -17.99 -5.62
CA PRO A 389 6.37 -17.41 -6.09
C PRO A 389 6.64 -16.19 -6.97
N GLY A 390 5.94 -16.12 -8.09
CA GLY A 390 5.76 -14.92 -8.91
C GLY A 390 4.34 -14.37 -8.74
N HIS A 391 4.18 -13.09 -8.99
CA HIS A 391 2.91 -12.41 -9.06
C HIS A 391 2.98 -11.38 -10.17
N TYR A 392 2.17 -11.57 -11.20
CA TYR A 392 2.15 -10.73 -12.40
C TYR A 392 0.73 -10.28 -12.66
N VAL A 393 0.53 -8.97 -12.73
CA VAL A 393 -0.79 -8.35 -12.91
C VAL A 393 -0.79 -7.57 -14.20
N LEU A 394 -1.82 -7.79 -14.99
CA LEU A 394 -2.13 -7.00 -16.17
C LEU A 394 -3.56 -6.50 -16.03
N GLY A 395 -3.75 -5.19 -16.09
CA GLY A 395 -5.08 -4.61 -15.98
C GLY A 395 -5.34 -3.41 -16.86
N TYR A 396 -6.62 -3.17 -17.04
CA TYR A 396 -7.16 -2.11 -17.87
C TYR A 396 -8.44 -1.59 -17.22
N ALA A 397 -8.67 -0.29 -17.27
CA ALA A 397 -9.95 0.30 -16.86
C ALA A 397 -10.40 1.36 -17.85
N HIS A 398 -11.68 1.31 -18.19
CA HIS A 398 -12.37 2.35 -18.95
C HIS A 398 -13.23 3.18 -18.00
N ASP A 399 -12.92 4.47 -17.86
CA ASP A 399 -13.76 5.42 -17.13
C ASP A 399 -14.58 6.27 -18.11
N THR A 400 -15.89 6.11 -18.00
CA THR A 400 -16.90 6.81 -18.82
C THR A 400 -17.07 8.29 -18.47
N THR A 401 -16.50 8.75 -17.35
CA THR A 401 -16.50 10.16 -16.93
C THR A 401 -15.80 11.02 -17.96
N ARG A 402 -16.39 12.19 -18.26
CA ARG A 402 -15.83 13.13 -19.23
C ARG A 402 -14.93 14.16 -18.57
N TYR A 403 -13.63 14.08 -18.83
CA TYR A 403 -12.62 15.01 -18.32
C TYR A 403 -12.31 16.12 -19.30
N ALA A 404 -12.28 17.35 -18.80
CA ALA A 404 -11.77 18.49 -19.56
C ALA A 404 -10.30 18.26 -19.97
N ASP A 405 -9.99 18.62 -21.21
CA ASP A 405 -8.66 18.45 -21.78
C ASP A 405 -7.62 19.32 -21.06
N LYS A 406 -6.55 18.69 -20.58
CA LYS A 406 -5.45 19.38 -19.88
C LYS A 406 -4.72 20.44 -20.73
N ILE A 407 -4.94 20.49 -22.05
CA ILE A 407 -4.39 21.55 -22.91
C ILE A 407 -4.81 22.97 -22.52
N GLY A 408 -5.97 23.13 -21.87
CA GLY A 408 -6.45 24.43 -21.38
C GLY A 408 -6.09 24.74 -19.93
N SER A 409 -5.42 23.83 -19.22
CA SER A 409 -5.33 23.85 -17.76
C SER A 409 -4.36 24.88 -17.15
N ALA A 410 -3.45 25.43 -17.95
CA ALA A 410 -2.54 26.51 -17.53
C ALA A 410 -2.91 27.87 -18.14
N LEU A 411 -3.93 27.92 -19.02
CA LEU A 411 -4.39 29.12 -19.70
C LEU A 411 -5.53 29.80 -18.92
N PRO A 412 -5.71 31.13 -19.05
CA PRO A 412 -6.92 31.79 -18.59
C PRO A 412 -8.17 31.17 -19.23
N SER A 413 -9.27 31.07 -18.49
CA SER A 413 -10.49 30.36 -18.93
C SER A 413 -11.04 30.84 -20.28
N ALA A 414 -11.01 32.15 -20.53
CA ALA A 414 -11.46 32.74 -21.79
C ALA A 414 -10.61 32.31 -23.00
N VAL A 415 -9.30 32.10 -22.79
CA VAL A 415 -8.36 31.64 -23.81
C VAL A 415 -8.45 30.13 -23.97
N ALA A 416 -8.51 29.40 -22.86
CA ALA A 416 -8.67 27.94 -22.84
C ALA A 416 -9.91 27.49 -23.64
N ALA A 417 -11.01 28.25 -23.57
CA ALA A 417 -12.23 27.98 -24.33
C ALA A 417 -12.08 28.11 -25.85
N GLN A 418 -11.06 28.84 -26.32
CA GLN A 418 -10.80 29.07 -27.74
C GLN A 418 -9.78 28.07 -28.33
N VAL A 419 -9.16 27.22 -27.50
CA VAL A 419 -8.15 26.25 -27.96
C VAL A 419 -8.79 25.22 -28.89
N PRO A 420 -8.40 25.18 -30.18
CA PRO A 420 -8.99 24.25 -31.14
C PRO A 420 -8.74 22.79 -30.72
N GLY A 421 -9.76 21.94 -30.84
CA GLY A 421 -9.64 20.51 -30.54
C GLY A 421 -9.64 20.15 -29.04
N ALA A 422 -9.71 21.13 -28.13
CA ALA A 422 -9.96 20.87 -26.72
C ALA A 422 -11.37 20.28 -26.56
N ARG A 423 -11.46 19.00 -26.15
CA ARG A 423 -12.74 18.30 -25.98
C ARG A 423 -12.73 17.47 -24.72
N SER A 424 -13.86 17.48 -24.02
CA SER A 424 -14.07 16.62 -22.86
C SER A 424 -14.26 15.17 -23.29
N ALA A 425 -13.52 14.24 -22.71
CA ALA A 425 -13.49 12.85 -23.14
C ALA A 425 -13.34 11.85 -21.97
N PRO A 426 -13.77 10.59 -22.16
CA PRO A 426 -13.44 9.46 -21.30
C PRO A 426 -11.93 9.30 -21.07
N SER A 427 -11.58 8.56 -20.02
CA SER A 427 -10.20 8.22 -19.69
C SER A 427 -10.01 6.72 -19.59
N ASP A 428 -8.97 6.23 -20.26
CA ASP A 428 -8.51 4.86 -20.18
C ASP A 428 -7.25 4.78 -19.31
N MET A 429 -7.11 3.67 -18.58
CA MET A 429 -6.00 3.36 -17.68
C MET A 429 -5.48 1.95 -17.99
N PHE A 430 -4.17 1.78 -17.89
CA PHE A 430 -3.47 0.51 -18.08
C PHE A 430 -2.41 0.37 -17.00
N TRP A 431 -2.27 -0.84 -16.45
CA TRP A 431 -1.21 -1.16 -15.50
C TRP A 431 -0.65 -2.56 -15.73
N LEU A 432 0.65 -2.67 -15.49
CA LEU A 432 1.41 -3.89 -15.45
C LEU A 432 2.20 -3.89 -14.14
N GLU A 433 2.09 -4.94 -13.34
CA GLU A 433 2.85 -5.09 -12.09
C GLU A 433 3.47 -6.48 -12.05
N ALA A 434 4.67 -6.59 -11.49
CA ALA A 434 5.43 -7.83 -11.42
C ALA A 434 6.21 -7.89 -10.11
N ASP A 435 5.97 -8.93 -9.31
CA ASP A 435 6.72 -9.27 -8.12
C ASP A 435 7.25 -10.70 -8.26
N GLN A 436 8.56 -10.87 -8.18
CA GLN A 436 9.20 -12.19 -8.27
C GLN A 436 10.07 -12.44 -7.05
N MET A 437 9.78 -13.51 -6.31
CA MET A 437 10.65 -13.96 -5.24
C MET A 437 11.99 -14.44 -5.83
N VAL A 438 13.11 -14.00 -5.25
CA VAL A 438 14.48 -14.40 -5.65
C VAL A 438 15.16 -15.31 -4.64
N TYR A 439 14.73 -15.29 -3.37
CA TYR A 439 15.15 -16.25 -2.36
C TYR A 439 14.05 -16.46 -1.32
N ARG A 440 14.09 -17.60 -0.62
CA ARG A 440 13.14 -17.96 0.44
C ARG A 440 13.90 -18.32 1.72
N LEU A 441 13.48 -17.79 2.87
CA LEU A 441 14.08 -18.08 4.18
C LEU A 441 13.46 -19.31 4.88
N GLY A 442 12.28 -19.75 4.44
CA GLY A 442 11.64 -20.99 4.87
C GLY A 442 10.14 -20.84 5.15
N GLY A 443 9.47 -21.98 5.35
CA GLY A 443 8.03 -22.04 5.58
C GLY A 443 7.19 -21.85 4.31
N ARG A 444 5.86 -21.95 4.48
CA ARG A 444 4.85 -21.75 3.41
C ARG A 444 4.46 -20.28 3.25
N ASN A 445 5.00 -19.37 4.07
CA ASN A 445 4.68 -17.95 4.00
C ASN A 445 5.32 -17.34 2.76
N MET A 446 4.50 -16.86 1.82
CA MET A 446 4.99 -16.19 0.62
C MET A 446 5.73 -14.89 0.96
N MET A 447 5.47 -14.25 2.09
CA MET A 447 6.19 -13.05 2.51
C MET A 447 7.53 -13.32 3.23
N ALA A 448 7.98 -14.58 3.32
CA ALA A 448 9.21 -14.98 4.01
C ALA A 448 10.39 -15.16 3.03
N GLY A 449 10.65 -14.14 2.22
CA GLY A 449 11.70 -14.18 1.20
C GLY A 449 12.06 -12.81 0.67
N GLY A 450 13.00 -12.77 -0.27
CA GLY A 450 13.36 -11.55 -1.00
C GLY A 450 12.62 -11.48 -2.32
N TYR A 451 12.17 -10.30 -2.70
CA TYR A 451 11.43 -10.00 -3.92
C TYR A 451 12.14 -8.95 -4.76
N LEU A 452 12.13 -9.15 -6.07
CA LEU A 452 12.27 -8.09 -7.07
C LEU A 452 10.87 -7.66 -7.48
N MET A 453 10.67 -6.37 -7.65
CA MET A 453 9.38 -5.81 -8.01
C MET A 453 9.52 -4.73 -9.07
N GLY A 454 8.46 -4.52 -9.83
CA GLY A 454 8.35 -3.40 -10.74
C GLY A 454 6.99 -3.30 -11.37
N GLY A 455 6.74 -2.16 -12.01
CA GLY A 455 5.49 -1.96 -12.71
C GLY A 455 5.50 -0.73 -13.59
N TYR A 456 4.58 -0.72 -14.55
CA TYR A 456 4.37 0.37 -15.49
C TYR A 456 2.89 0.71 -15.55
N ILE A 457 2.59 2.01 -15.51
CA ILE A 457 1.24 2.53 -15.50
C ILE A 457 1.14 3.59 -16.58
N HIS A 458 0.06 3.52 -17.34
CA HIS A 458 -0.30 4.52 -18.32
C HIS A 458 -1.75 4.96 -18.10
N VAL A 459 -1.95 6.27 -18.07
CA VAL A 459 -3.27 6.89 -18.00
C VAL A 459 -3.38 7.92 -19.12
N THR A 460 -4.56 7.98 -19.74
CA THR A 460 -4.85 8.87 -20.86
C THR A 460 -4.41 10.31 -20.56
N PRO A 461 -3.38 10.86 -21.25
CA PRO A 461 -2.72 12.10 -20.84
C PRO A 461 -3.65 13.32 -20.78
N ARG A 462 -4.70 13.38 -21.60
CA ARG A 462 -5.63 14.53 -21.61
C ARG A 462 -6.44 14.67 -20.32
N ALA A 463 -6.59 13.61 -19.51
CA ALA A 463 -7.44 13.60 -18.33
C ALA A 463 -6.66 13.91 -17.03
N VAL A 464 -5.37 13.58 -16.98
CA VAL A 464 -4.56 13.57 -15.75
C VAL A 464 -3.33 14.46 -15.82
N ASN A 465 -2.74 14.78 -14.66
CA ASN A 465 -1.51 15.57 -14.58
C ASN A 465 -0.27 14.70 -14.83
N VAL A 466 -0.22 13.49 -14.27
CA VAL A 466 0.84 12.49 -14.50
C VAL A 466 0.26 11.37 -15.35
N SER A 467 0.81 11.14 -16.55
CA SER A 467 0.28 10.15 -17.49
C SER A 467 0.98 8.81 -17.40
N ASP A 468 2.27 8.80 -17.04
CA ASP A 468 3.06 7.58 -17.02
C ASP A 468 3.82 7.47 -15.70
N GLN A 469 3.91 6.24 -15.19
CA GLN A 469 4.78 5.89 -14.08
C GLN A 469 5.50 4.59 -14.40
N LEU A 470 6.78 4.54 -14.07
CA LEU A 470 7.58 3.32 -14.05
C LEU A 470 8.19 3.20 -12.66
N TYR A 471 8.09 2.03 -12.04
CA TYR A 471 8.80 1.78 -10.78
C TYR A 471 9.49 0.43 -10.80
N GLY A 472 10.55 0.32 -9.99
CA GLY A 472 11.32 -0.90 -9.81
C GLY A 472 11.99 -0.89 -8.45
N GLY A 473 12.06 -2.05 -7.80
CA GLY A 473 12.56 -2.13 -6.44
C GLY A 473 12.82 -3.53 -5.95
N ILE A 474 13.19 -3.59 -4.67
CA ILE A 474 13.46 -4.81 -3.93
C ILE A 474 12.77 -4.76 -2.56
N SER A 475 12.38 -5.92 -2.06
CA SER A 475 11.93 -6.09 -0.68
C SER A 475 12.54 -7.38 -0.13
N LEU A 476 13.46 -7.25 0.82
CA LEU A 476 14.32 -8.32 1.32
C LEU A 476 14.01 -8.58 2.80
N VAL A 477 13.53 -9.78 3.12
CA VAL A 477 13.35 -10.19 4.51
C VAL A 477 14.64 -10.78 5.07
N GLY A 478 14.90 -10.56 6.36
CA GLY A 478 15.95 -11.24 7.13
C GLY A 478 17.38 -10.93 6.68
N VAL A 479 17.64 -9.68 6.25
CA VAL A 479 18.97 -9.23 5.83
C VAL A 479 19.98 -9.30 6.99
N ILE A 480 19.53 -9.09 8.22
CA ILE A 480 20.33 -9.26 9.43
C ILE A 480 20.04 -10.65 10.03
N PRO A 481 21.05 -11.55 10.17
CA PRO A 481 20.82 -12.92 10.64
C PRO A 481 20.15 -13.06 12.02
N SER A 482 20.34 -12.09 12.91
CA SER A 482 19.70 -12.06 14.23
C SER A 482 18.25 -11.53 14.20
N ARG A 483 17.79 -11.00 13.07
CA ARG A 483 16.46 -10.38 12.90
C ARG A 483 15.76 -10.90 11.64
N MET A 484 15.32 -12.15 11.72
CA MET A 484 14.76 -12.89 10.58
C MET A 484 13.37 -12.42 10.10
N THR A 485 12.70 -11.55 10.85
CA THR A 485 11.37 -11.00 10.51
C THR A 485 11.44 -9.58 9.91
N ASP A 486 12.55 -8.88 10.15
CA ASP A 486 12.76 -7.53 9.63
C ASP A 486 12.81 -7.50 8.09
N ARG A 487 12.49 -6.34 7.52
CA ARG A 487 12.44 -6.14 6.07
C ARG A 487 13.22 -4.91 5.63
N LEU A 488 14.10 -5.06 4.65
CA LEU A 488 14.73 -3.96 3.92
C LEU A 488 14.02 -3.78 2.59
N GLY A 489 13.54 -2.58 2.29
CA GLY A 489 13.00 -2.26 0.97
C GLY A 489 13.71 -1.08 0.32
N MET A 490 13.86 -1.11 -1.00
CA MET A 490 14.34 0.00 -1.79
C MET A 490 13.55 0.08 -3.10
N MET A 491 13.14 1.28 -3.50
CA MET A 491 12.35 1.50 -4.71
C MET A 491 12.82 2.76 -5.43
N PHE A 492 12.85 2.70 -6.74
CA PHE A 492 12.94 3.85 -7.64
C PHE A 492 11.64 3.97 -8.42
N SER A 493 11.10 5.18 -8.48
CA SER A 493 9.88 5.50 -9.22
C SER A 493 10.10 6.73 -10.08
N TRP A 494 9.83 6.62 -11.37
CA TRP A 494 9.82 7.72 -12.34
C TRP A 494 8.38 8.09 -12.68
N TYR A 495 8.10 9.38 -12.74
CA TYR A 495 6.78 9.95 -13.04
C TYR A 495 6.88 10.93 -14.20
N LYS A 496 6.00 10.79 -15.19
CA LYS A 496 5.95 11.67 -16.35
C LYS A 496 4.69 12.51 -16.35
N VAL A 497 4.86 13.81 -16.45
CA VAL A 497 3.76 14.76 -16.65
C VAL A 497 3.14 14.54 -18.02
N SER A 498 1.82 14.60 -18.05
CA SER A 498 1.03 14.56 -19.27
C SER A 498 1.56 15.57 -20.29
N ASN A 499 1.77 15.10 -21.51
CA ASN A 499 2.16 15.96 -22.63
C ASN A 499 1.13 17.08 -22.88
N ARG A 500 -0.17 16.85 -22.62
CA ARG A 500 -1.22 17.86 -22.78
C ARG A 500 -1.10 18.97 -21.74
N ARG A 501 -0.77 18.61 -20.49
CA ARG A 501 -0.50 19.57 -19.41
C ARG A 501 0.74 20.41 -19.73
N ARG A 502 1.85 19.76 -20.10
CA ARG A 502 3.09 20.43 -20.51
C ARG A 502 2.87 21.40 -21.67
N GLN A 503 2.12 20.98 -22.69
CA GLN A 503 1.78 21.83 -23.83
C GLN A 503 0.94 23.03 -23.41
N SER A 504 0.03 22.87 -22.44
CA SER A 504 -0.74 23.98 -21.88
C SER A 504 0.16 25.04 -21.23
N GLU A 505 1.16 24.60 -20.46
CA GLU A 505 2.11 25.49 -19.78
C GLU A 505 3.02 26.22 -20.77
N GLN A 506 3.44 25.54 -21.84
CA GLN A 506 4.18 26.18 -22.94
C GLN A 506 3.32 27.24 -23.65
N LEU A 507 2.08 26.90 -24.02
CA LEU A 507 1.16 27.85 -24.64
C LEU A 507 0.86 29.06 -23.74
N ALA A 508 0.77 28.86 -22.42
CA ALA A 508 0.58 29.95 -21.48
C ALA A 508 1.78 30.93 -21.49
N LEU A 509 2.99 30.40 -21.42
CA LEU A 509 4.22 31.22 -21.46
C LEU A 509 4.40 31.92 -22.81
N ASP A 510 4.17 31.22 -23.93
CA ASP A 510 4.25 31.78 -25.28
C ASP A 510 3.19 32.89 -25.49
N GLY A 511 2.02 32.75 -24.87
CA GLY A 511 0.96 33.76 -24.85
C GLY A 511 1.18 34.91 -23.87
N GLY A 512 2.30 34.93 -23.14
CA GLY A 512 2.60 35.96 -22.14
C GLY A 512 1.80 35.86 -20.84
N TYR A 513 1.16 34.72 -20.57
CA TYR A 513 0.42 34.45 -19.34
C TYR A 513 1.34 33.87 -18.25
N GLY A 514 1.00 34.15 -16.99
CA GLY A 514 1.64 33.49 -15.85
C GLY A 514 1.17 32.03 -15.69
N LEU A 515 2.03 31.19 -15.11
CA LEU A 515 1.67 29.82 -14.78
C LEU A 515 0.76 29.77 -13.53
N PRO A 516 -0.05 28.71 -13.37
CA PRO A 516 -0.87 28.52 -12.18
C PRO A 516 -0.05 28.51 -10.88
N SER A 517 -0.68 28.90 -9.77
CA SER A 517 -0.05 28.87 -8.45
C SER A 517 0.50 27.48 -8.11
N GLY A 518 1.70 27.43 -7.54
CA GLY A 518 2.39 26.18 -7.20
C GLY A 518 3.13 25.52 -8.38
N VAL A 519 3.00 26.05 -9.60
CA VAL A 519 3.75 25.62 -10.78
C VAL A 519 4.90 26.60 -11.02
N TYR A 520 6.14 26.12 -10.92
CA TYR A 520 7.33 26.97 -10.97
C TYR A 520 7.98 27.04 -12.35
N GLY A 521 7.48 26.28 -13.31
CA GLY A 521 7.98 26.20 -14.67
C GLY A 521 7.22 25.13 -15.45
N VAL A 522 7.57 24.96 -16.72
CA VAL A 522 7.05 23.87 -17.55
C VAL A 522 7.43 22.53 -16.93
N GLN A 523 6.43 21.70 -16.66
CA GLN A 523 6.58 20.46 -15.92
C GLN A 523 6.91 19.28 -16.86
N HIS A 524 7.92 18.48 -16.50
CA HIS A 524 8.45 17.39 -17.32
C HIS A 524 8.24 16.04 -16.67
N SER A 525 9.11 15.70 -15.73
CA SER A 525 9.13 14.44 -15.00
C SER A 525 9.79 14.63 -13.65
N SER A 526 9.50 13.73 -12.73
CA SER A 526 10.12 13.65 -11.41
C SER A 526 10.48 12.21 -11.10
N ASP A 527 11.39 12.02 -10.15
CA ASP A 527 11.80 10.71 -9.69
C ASP A 527 11.83 10.67 -8.16
N VAL A 528 11.50 9.51 -7.59
CA VAL A 528 11.62 9.25 -6.16
C VAL A 528 12.45 8.00 -5.96
N ILE A 529 13.47 8.11 -5.12
CA ILE A 529 14.15 6.98 -4.50
C ILE A 529 13.64 6.87 -3.07
N GLU A 530 13.15 5.70 -2.70
CA GLU A 530 12.70 5.39 -1.34
C GLU A 530 13.45 4.17 -0.82
N ALA A 531 13.85 4.20 0.45
CA ALA A 531 14.43 3.06 1.13
C ALA A 531 13.96 3.01 2.57
N TYR A 532 13.61 1.82 3.06
CA TYR A 532 13.13 1.62 4.43
C TYR A 532 13.75 0.38 5.07
N TYR A 533 13.80 0.37 6.40
CA TYR A 533 14.13 -0.83 7.17
C TYR A 533 13.06 -1.09 8.24
N GLY A 534 12.12 -2.00 7.97
CA GLY A 534 11.02 -2.35 8.87
C GLY A 534 11.48 -3.29 9.98
N ILE A 535 11.40 -2.80 11.22
CA ILE A 535 11.76 -3.51 12.44
C ILE A 535 10.48 -4.01 13.10
N ASP A 536 10.27 -5.33 13.12
CA ASP A 536 9.24 -5.93 13.96
C ASP A 536 9.71 -5.84 15.42
N ALA A 537 9.35 -4.74 16.08
CA ALA A 537 9.90 -4.38 17.39
C ALA A 537 9.33 -5.28 18.49
N LEU A 538 8.02 -5.55 18.42
CA LEU A 538 7.28 -6.46 19.30
C LEU A 538 5.97 -6.87 18.61
N PRO A 539 5.25 -7.90 19.09
CA PRO A 539 4.00 -8.31 18.47
C PRO A 539 2.99 -7.16 18.36
N GLY A 540 2.53 -6.89 17.14
CA GLY A 540 1.63 -5.79 16.84
C GLY A 540 2.29 -4.41 16.71
N LEU A 541 3.62 -4.28 16.77
CA LEU A 541 4.34 -3.00 16.56
C LEU A 541 5.46 -3.15 15.53
N LEU A 542 5.30 -2.46 14.40
CA LEU A 542 6.33 -2.29 13.37
C LEU A 542 6.85 -0.85 13.44
N VAL A 543 8.17 -0.71 13.49
CA VAL A 543 8.86 0.59 13.43
C VAL A 543 9.76 0.58 12.20
N GLN A 544 9.56 1.54 11.31
CA GLN A 544 10.22 1.57 10.01
C GLN A 544 10.84 2.95 9.77
N PRO A 545 12.14 3.11 10.05
CA PRO A 545 12.90 4.26 9.55
C PRO A 545 12.89 4.25 8.03
N GLU A 546 12.81 5.44 7.46
CA GLU A 546 12.71 5.63 6.02
C GLU A 546 13.59 6.77 5.53
N PHE A 547 14.12 6.60 4.32
CA PHE A 547 14.80 7.59 3.55
C PHE A 547 14.09 7.80 2.22
N GLN A 548 13.89 9.07 1.85
CA GLN A 548 13.34 9.46 0.55
C GLN A 548 14.23 10.50 -0.11
N TYR A 549 14.44 10.37 -1.42
CA TYR A 549 15.13 11.36 -2.24
C TYR A 549 14.28 11.69 -3.47
N MET A 550 13.79 12.92 -3.53
CA MET A 550 12.96 13.44 -4.61
C MET A 550 13.82 14.24 -5.59
N ILE A 551 13.86 13.80 -6.84
CA ILE A 551 14.56 14.43 -7.95
C ILE A 551 13.55 15.23 -8.77
N HIS A 552 13.89 16.48 -9.08
CA HIS A 552 13.02 17.44 -9.75
C HIS A 552 11.65 17.62 -9.08
N PRO A 553 11.59 18.11 -7.81
CA PRO A 553 10.31 18.44 -7.17
C PRO A 553 9.45 19.39 -8.00
N GLY A 554 8.14 19.12 -8.06
CA GLY A 554 7.19 19.84 -8.91
C GLY A 554 7.41 19.58 -10.40
N GLU A 555 8.15 18.54 -10.74
CA GLU A 555 8.48 18.12 -12.11
C GLU A 555 9.22 19.22 -12.90
N THR A 556 9.94 20.09 -12.19
CA THR A 556 10.74 21.17 -12.78
C THR A 556 12.17 21.14 -12.25
N HIS A 557 13.08 21.77 -12.99
CA HIS A 557 14.45 22.02 -12.53
C HIS A 557 14.58 23.30 -11.66
N LYS A 558 13.46 23.91 -11.24
CA LYS A 558 13.45 25.18 -10.48
C LYS A 558 13.58 24.98 -8.99
N ILE A 559 13.20 23.80 -8.49
CA ILE A 559 13.32 23.41 -7.09
C ILE A 559 14.49 22.44 -6.96
N ARG A 560 15.31 22.62 -5.92
CA ARG A 560 16.44 21.72 -5.65
C ARG A 560 15.93 20.35 -5.21
N ASN A 561 16.55 19.28 -5.71
CA ASN A 561 16.30 17.90 -5.27
C ASN A 561 16.25 17.82 -3.75
N ALA A 562 15.26 17.10 -3.22
CA ALA A 562 14.96 17.08 -1.80
C ALA A 562 15.34 15.74 -1.18
N GLY A 563 16.12 15.79 -0.09
CA GLY A 563 16.43 14.64 0.75
C GLY A 563 15.63 14.69 2.03
N MET A 564 14.95 13.60 2.34
CA MET A 564 14.08 13.47 3.50
C MET A 564 14.37 12.19 4.27
N MET A 565 14.13 12.24 5.58
CA MET A 565 14.24 11.10 6.46
C MET A 565 13.03 11.06 7.38
N GLY A 566 12.47 9.87 7.55
CA GLY A 566 11.20 9.67 8.23
C GLY A 566 11.14 8.42 9.08
N LEU A 567 9.98 8.25 9.71
CA LEU A 567 9.63 7.11 10.54
C LEU A 567 8.16 6.76 10.28
N LYS A 568 7.93 5.55 9.78
CA LYS A 568 6.62 4.91 9.72
C LYS A 568 6.46 4.01 10.93
N VAL A 569 5.35 4.14 11.65
CA VAL A 569 5.02 3.29 12.81
C VAL A 569 3.65 2.70 12.57
N ILE A 570 3.54 1.38 12.71
CA ILE A 570 2.28 0.66 12.64
C ILE A 570 2.07 -0.08 13.96
N ALA A 571 0.91 0.13 14.57
CA ALA A 571 0.52 -0.45 15.84
C ALA A 571 -0.86 -1.11 15.72
N ASN A 572 -0.95 -2.42 15.93
CA ASN A 572 -2.20 -3.16 16.02
C ASN A 572 -2.59 -3.31 17.49
N LEU A 573 -3.72 -2.75 17.89
CA LEU A 573 -4.22 -2.91 19.25
C LEU A 573 -4.93 -4.24 19.43
#